data_AF-D5VNG1-F1
#
_entry.id   AF-D5VNG1-F1
#
_cell.length_a   1.000
_cell.length_b   1.000
_cell.length_c   1.000
_cell.angle_alpha   90.00
_cell.angle_beta   90.00
_cell.angle_gamma   90.00
#
_symmetry.space_group_name_H-M   'P 1'
#
loop_
_entity.id
_entity.type
_entity.pdbx_description
1 polymer ?
#
loop_
_entity_poly.entity_id
_entity_poly.type
_entity_poly.pdbx_seq_one_letter_code
_entity_poly.pdbx_strand_id
1 'polypeptide(L)'
;MCDRSDLSDGDVRPLILLLVADEPLRDALRFSLETEGYSVTAPPCADGCASCLECRAAACVIIDDGSAPLPAPVPGRSTIVLTSDAQRFQRQGVKDVTVVEKPLLDDSLGRELAALLAKH
;
A
#
# COMPACT_ATOMS: atom_id res chain seq x y z
N MET A 1 -21.87 -30.95 7.70
CA MET A 1 -20.59 -31.51 8.18
C MET A 1 -19.66 -31.57 6.99
N CYS A 2 -18.54 -30.84 7.08
CA CYS A 2 -17.22 -31.02 6.42
C CYS A 2 -17.22 -31.21 4.89
N ASP A 3 -16.39 -30.58 4.07
CA ASP A 3 -15.28 -29.65 4.22
C ASP A 3 -14.90 -29.37 2.75
N ARG A 4 -14.96 -28.13 2.28
CA ARG A 4 -14.37 -27.78 0.97
C ARG A 4 -13.06 -27.07 1.25
N SER A 5 -12.07 -27.83 1.71
CA SER A 5 -10.67 -27.45 1.60
C SER A 5 -10.26 -27.52 0.13
N ASP A 6 -10.51 -26.43 -0.59
CA ASP A 6 -9.79 -26.13 -1.83
C ASP A 6 -8.78 -25.03 -1.51
N LEU A 7 -7.78 -25.39 -0.69
CA LEU A 7 -6.62 -24.56 -0.34
C LEU A 7 -5.38 -25.21 -0.96
N SER A 8 -5.24 -25.12 -2.27
CA SER A 8 -3.97 -25.35 -2.97
C SER A 8 -4.03 -24.75 -4.38
N ASP A 9 -4.12 -23.43 -4.44
CA ASP A 9 -3.30 -22.68 -5.40
C ASP A 9 -2.25 -21.96 -4.55
N GLY A 10 -1.02 -21.80 -5.02
CA GLY A 10 0.01 -21.14 -4.22
C GLY A 10 -0.47 -19.73 -3.88
N ASP A 11 -0.92 -19.51 -2.65
CA ASP A 11 -1.57 -18.27 -2.20
C ASP A 11 -0.51 -17.17 -2.11
N VAL A 12 -0.09 -16.66 -3.27
CA VAL A 12 0.86 -15.55 -3.39
C VAL A 12 0.09 -14.31 -2.98
N ARG A 13 0.07 -14.07 -1.68
CA ARG A 13 -0.50 -12.85 -1.10
C ARG A 13 0.22 -11.64 -1.69
N PRO A 14 -0.52 -10.66 -2.25
CA PRO A 14 0.10 -9.49 -2.82
C PRO A 14 0.90 -8.76 -1.75
N LEU A 15 2.17 -8.47 -2.08
CA LEU A 15 3.06 -7.75 -1.19
C LEU A 15 2.79 -6.25 -1.24
N ILE A 16 2.48 -5.67 -0.09
CA ILE A 16 2.23 -4.25 0.12
C ILE A 16 3.42 -3.65 0.86
N LEU A 17 3.99 -2.58 0.30
CA LEU A 17 5.05 -1.83 0.93
C LEU A 17 4.48 -0.59 1.62
N LEU A 18 4.62 -0.49 2.95
CA LEU A 18 4.23 0.67 3.76
C LEU A 18 5.44 1.56 4.04
N LEU A 19 5.47 2.75 3.44
CA LEU A 19 6.45 3.81 3.75
C LEU A 19 5.75 4.93 4.53
N VAL A 20 5.42 4.62 5.79
CA VAL A 20 4.75 5.54 6.71
C VAL A 20 5.72 5.83 7.85
N ALA A 21 6.07 7.10 8.04
CA ALA A 21 7.01 7.52 9.07
C ALA A 21 6.40 7.46 10.49
N ASP A 22 5.10 7.75 10.59
CA ASP A 22 4.34 7.62 11.83
C ASP A 22 4.21 6.15 12.23
N GLU A 23 4.92 5.75 13.27
CA GLU A 23 4.98 4.37 13.74
C GLU A 23 3.61 3.82 14.20
N PRO A 24 2.81 4.55 15.00
CA PRO A 24 1.47 4.08 15.39
C PRO A 24 0.56 3.81 14.18
N LEU A 25 0.55 4.72 13.20
CA LEU A 25 -0.21 4.55 11.97
C LEU A 25 0.31 3.39 11.14
N ARG A 26 1.64 3.27 11.00
CA ARG A 26 2.27 2.18 10.26
C ARG A 26 1.89 0.82 10.83
N ASP A 27 1.94 0.66 12.14
CA ASP A 27 1.62 -0.61 12.81
C ASP A 27 0.12 -0.93 12.72
N ALA A 28 -0.74 0.07 12.89
CA ALA A 28 -2.18 -0.09 12.71
C ALA A 28 -2.55 -0.50 11.28
N LEU A 29 -1.96 0.15 10.28
CA LEU A 29 -2.16 -0.18 8.87
C LEU A 29 -1.64 -1.57 8.54
N ARG A 30 -0.45 -1.91 9.03
CA ARG A 30 0.14 -3.23 8.85
C ARG A 30 -0.81 -4.31 9.39
N PHE A 31 -1.26 -4.15 10.63
CA PHE A 31 -2.17 -5.11 11.24
C PHE A 31 -3.48 -5.25 10.47
N SER A 32 -4.07 -4.13 10.02
CA SER A 32 -5.31 -4.13 9.22
C SER A 32 -5.12 -4.91 7.92
N LEU A 33 -4.09 -4.56 7.14
CA LEU A 33 -3.82 -5.17 5.84
C LEU A 33 -3.45 -6.65 5.94
N GLU A 34 -2.66 -7.03 6.95
CA GLU A 34 -2.33 -8.44 7.21
C GLU A 34 -3.60 -9.24 7.56
N THR A 35 -4.54 -8.64 8.30
CA THR A 35 -5.86 -9.23 8.64
C THR A 35 -6.75 -9.39 7.40
N GLU A 36 -6.66 -8.47 6.44
CA GLU A 36 -7.35 -8.54 5.15
C GLU A 36 -6.74 -9.56 4.17
N GLY A 37 -5.61 -10.17 4.51
CA GLY A 37 -4.97 -11.23 3.73
C GLY A 37 -3.78 -10.79 2.88
N TYR A 38 -3.31 -9.55 3.04
CA TYR A 38 -2.13 -9.06 2.33
C TYR A 38 -0.82 -9.46 3.03
N SER A 39 0.26 -9.58 2.25
CA SER A 39 1.62 -9.60 2.80
C SER A 39 2.09 -8.16 2.95
N VAL A 40 2.65 -7.78 4.11
CA VAL A 40 3.02 -6.39 4.36
C VAL A 40 4.48 -6.26 4.78
N THR A 41 5.22 -5.40 4.10
CA THR A 41 6.55 -4.94 4.50
C THR A 41 6.48 -3.48 4.90
N ALA A 42 6.88 -3.16 6.12
CA ALA A 42 6.73 -1.83 6.72
C ALA A 42 8.04 -1.36 7.36
N PRO A 43 9.08 -1.06 6.56
CA PRO A 43 10.37 -0.67 7.09
C PRO A 43 10.28 0.70 7.78
N PRO A 44 11.07 0.92 8.84
CA PRO A 44 11.08 2.19 9.56
C PRO A 44 11.69 3.34 8.74
N CYS A 45 12.44 3.03 7.67
CA CYS A 45 13.07 4.02 6.79
C CYS A 45 12.96 3.60 5.32
N ALA A 46 12.58 4.55 4.45
CA ALA A 46 12.42 4.32 3.01
C ALA A 46 13.75 4.07 2.27
N ASP A 47 14.86 4.62 2.77
CA ASP A 47 16.19 4.49 2.12
C ASP A 47 16.68 3.03 2.04
N GLY A 48 16.28 2.19 3.01
CA GLY A 48 16.60 0.77 3.01
C GLY A 48 15.83 -0.04 1.95
N CYS A 49 14.72 0.49 1.42
CA CYS A 49 13.88 -0.24 0.48
C CYS A 49 14.36 -0.15 -0.97
N ALA A 50 15.08 0.89 -1.37
CA ALA A 50 15.50 1.07 -2.76
C ALA A 50 16.39 -0.08 -3.30
N SER A 51 17.13 -0.72 -2.38
CA SER A 51 18.03 -1.84 -2.67
C SER A 51 17.45 -3.21 -2.30
N CYS A 52 16.29 -3.26 -1.65
CA CYS A 52 15.66 -4.51 -1.22
C CYS A 52 14.88 -5.14 -2.37
N LEU A 53 15.16 -6.42 -2.66
CA LEU A 53 14.49 -7.17 -3.72
C LEU A 53 12.98 -7.28 -3.47
N GLU A 54 12.58 -7.48 -2.22
CA GLU A 54 11.16 -7.58 -1.82
C GLU A 54 10.44 -6.25 -2.00
N CYS A 55 11.06 -5.13 -1.64
CA CYS A 55 10.47 -3.80 -1.86
C CYS A 55 10.27 -3.50 -3.37
N ARG A 56 11.10 -4.07 -4.25
CA ARG A 56 10.93 -3.96 -5.71
C ARG A 56 9.82 -4.87 -6.24
N ALA A 57 9.59 -6.00 -5.59
CA ALA A 57 8.55 -6.96 -5.94
C ALA A 57 7.15 -6.61 -5.38
N ALA A 58 7.04 -5.55 -4.56
CA ALA A 58 5.77 -5.11 -4.02
C ALA A 58 4.77 -4.77 -5.14
N ALA A 59 3.55 -5.28 -5.03
CA ALA A 59 2.46 -5.02 -5.98
C ALA A 59 1.88 -3.61 -5.81
N CYS A 60 1.93 -3.09 -4.57
CA CYS A 60 1.51 -1.72 -4.25
C CYS A 60 2.42 -1.10 -3.19
N VAL A 61 2.64 0.21 -3.30
CA VAL A 61 3.31 1.02 -2.29
C VAL A 61 2.32 2.01 -1.70
N ILE A 62 2.22 2.06 -0.37
CA ILE A 62 1.42 3.03 0.36
C ILE A 62 2.39 3.97 1.09
N ILE A 63 2.24 5.27 0.88
CA ILE A 63 3.13 6.29 1.43
C ILE A 63 2.34 7.40 2.12
N ASP A 64 2.90 8.02 3.15
CA ASP A 64 2.29 9.20 3.78
C ASP A 64 2.80 10.49 3.11
N ASP A 65 1.93 11.48 2.88
CA ASP A 65 2.28 12.79 2.29
C ASP A 65 3.31 13.59 3.12
N GLY A 66 3.47 13.25 4.41
CA GLY A 66 4.54 13.79 5.26
C GLY A 66 5.85 12.99 5.25
N SER A 67 5.88 11.84 4.56
CA SER A 67 7.07 11.00 4.44
C SER A 67 8.00 11.49 3.31
N ALA A 68 9.17 10.86 3.19
CA ALA A 68 10.19 11.09 2.16
C ALA A 68 9.59 11.33 0.74
N PRO A 69 10.33 11.96 -0.19
CA PRO A 69 9.82 12.22 -1.55
C PRO A 69 9.16 11.00 -2.19
N LEU A 70 8.06 11.22 -2.93
CA LEU A 70 7.32 10.17 -3.62
C LEU A 70 8.30 9.26 -4.38
N PRO A 71 8.20 7.93 -4.25
CA PRO A 71 9.08 7.03 -4.97
C PRO A 71 8.86 7.21 -6.48
N ALA A 72 9.93 7.02 -7.26
CA ALA A 72 9.81 7.04 -8.71
C ALA A 72 8.74 6.01 -9.17
N PRO A 73 7.89 6.35 -10.14
CA PRO A 73 6.91 5.41 -10.69
C PRO A 73 7.61 4.14 -11.19
N VAL A 74 7.09 2.98 -10.81
CA VAL A 74 7.58 1.68 -11.28
C VAL A 74 6.48 1.04 -12.14
N PRO A 75 6.77 0.65 -13.39
CA PRO A 75 5.79 -0.01 -14.26
C PRO A 75 5.22 -1.26 -13.59
N GLY A 76 3.89 -1.43 -13.63
CA GLY A 76 3.21 -2.57 -13.01
C GLY A 76 3.05 -2.47 -11.49
N ARG A 77 3.45 -1.37 -10.85
CA ARG A 77 3.30 -1.16 -9.41
C ARG A 77 2.47 0.08 -9.12
N SER A 78 1.37 -0.13 -8.40
CA SER A 78 0.49 0.96 -7.98
C SER A 78 1.06 1.72 -6.78
N THR A 79 0.81 3.02 -6.71
CA THR A 79 1.19 3.87 -5.57
C THR A 79 -0.06 4.52 -4.98
N ILE A 80 -0.26 4.37 -3.68
CA ILE A 80 -1.29 5.04 -2.89
C ILE A 80 -0.63 6.06 -1.98
N VAL A 81 -1.13 7.30 -1.98
CA VAL A 81 -0.68 8.37 -1.10
C VAL A 81 -1.76 8.64 -0.04
N LEU A 82 -1.40 8.51 1.22
CA LEU A 82 -2.20 8.92 2.37
C LEU A 82 -1.92 10.39 2.66
N THR A 83 -2.91 11.26 2.48
CA THR A 83 -2.74 12.71 2.66
C THR A 83 -3.89 13.31 3.44
N SER A 84 -3.67 14.45 4.08
CA SER A 84 -4.74 15.29 4.63
C SER A 84 -5.17 16.40 3.67
N ASP A 85 -4.55 16.52 2.48
CA ASP A 85 -4.84 17.53 1.45
C ASP A 85 -4.79 16.91 0.05
N ALA A 86 -5.83 16.13 -0.30
CA ALA A 86 -5.92 15.51 -1.62
C ALA A 86 -6.02 16.55 -2.76
N GLN A 87 -6.56 17.74 -2.46
CA GLN A 87 -6.68 18.85 -3.41
C GLN A 87 -5.32 19.35 -3.89
N ARG A 88 -4.28 19.33 -3.05
CA ARG A 88 -2.91 19.67 -3.43
C ARG A 88 -2.41 18.80 -4.58
N PHE A 89 -2.61 17.48 -4.51
CA PHE A 89 -2.16 16.54 -5.55
C PHE A 89 -2.89 16.76 -6.88
N GLN A 90 -4.19 17.10 -6.82
CA GLN A 90 -4.98 17.45 -8.00
C GLN A 90 -4.45 18.74 -8.67
N ARG A 91 -4.16 19.78 -7.88
CA ARG A 91 -3.60 21.05 -8.38
C ARG A 91 -2.21 20.89 -8.98
N GLN A 92 -1.40 20.01 -8.40
CA GLN A 92 -0.07 19.69 -8.92
C GLN A 92 -0.12 18.80 -10.17
N GLY A 93 -1.29 18.27 -10.52
CA GLY A 93 -1.46 17.40 -11.68
C GLY A 93 -0.64 16.12 -11.57
N VAL A 94 -0.44 15.60 -10.34
CA VAL A 94 0.26 14.33 -10.14
C VAL A 94 -0.56 13.22 -10.80
N LYS A 95 0.09 12.46 -11.68
CA LYS A 95 -0.50 11.33 -12.40
C LYS A 95 0.09 10.03 -11.85
N ASP A 96 -0.58 8.92 -12.12
CA ASP A 96 -0.12 7.57 -11.78
C ASP A 96 -0.04 7.24 -10.28
N VAL A 97 -0.69 8.06 -9.43
CA VAL A 97 -0.88 7.80 -8.01
C VAL A 97 -2.37 7.83 -7.66
N THR A 98 -2.76 6.96 -6.75
CA THR A 98 -4.09 7.00 -6.11
C THR A 98 -3.95 7.76 -4.80
N VAL A 99 -4.85 8.70 -4.54
CA VAL A 99 -4.78 9.54 -3.33
C VAL A 99 -5.93 9.15 -2.42
N VAL A 100 -5.60 8.79 -1.17
CA VAL A 100 -6.56 8.46 -0.13
C VAL A 100 -6.46 9.52 0.96
N GLU A 101 -7.59 10.15 1.27
CA GLU A 101 -7.66 11.21 2.26
C GLU A 101 -7.74 10.62 3.68
N LYS A 102 -6.93 11.15 4.59
CA LYS A 102 -7.00 10.91 6.02
C LYS A 102 -8.06 11.84 6.65
N PRO A 103 -8.77 11.42 7.72
CA PRO A 103 -8.56 10.19 8.49
C PRO A 103 -9.18 8.97 7.82
N LEU A 104 -8.50 7.82 7.94
CA LEU A 104 -8.92 6.53 7.39
C LEU A 104 -10.02 5.90 8.27
N LEU A 105 -11.16 6.58 8.37
CA LEU A 105 -12.28 6.17 9.22
C LEU A 105 -13.15 5.11 8.57
N ASP A 106 -13.07 4.98 7.25
CA ASP A 106 -13.82 4.04 6.44
C ASP A 106 -12.89 3.16 5.61
N ASP A 107 -13.48 2.17 4.94
CA ASP A 107 -12.78 1.15 4.15
C ASP A 107 -12.20 1.68 2.81
N SER A 108 -11.97 2.99 2.70
CA SER A 108 -11.49 3.62 1.46
C SER A 108 -10.14 3.07 1.01
N LEU A 109 -9.21 2.86 1.94
CA LEU A 109 -7.89 2.30 1.61
C LEU A 109 -8.00 0.86 1.07
N GLY A 110 -8.78 0.01 1.73
CA GLY A 110 -9.00 -1.39 1.33
C GLY A 110 -9.64 -1.50 -0.05
N ARG A 111 -10.70 -0.72 -0.31
CA ARG A 111 -11.36 -0.67 -1.62
C ARG A 111 -10.44 -0.23 -2.74
N GLU A 112 -9.70 0.85 -2.56
CA GLU A 112 -8.75 1.35 -3.57
C GLU A 112 -7.63 0.32 -3.81
N LEU A 113 -7.13 -0.29 -2.74
CA LEU A 113 -6.10 -1.33 -2.86
C LEU A 113 -6.61 -2.54 -3.65
N ALA A 114 -7.78 -3.07 -3.31
CA ALA A 114 -8.38 -4.20 -4.02
C ALA A 114 -8.65 -3.86 -5.50
N ALA A 115 -9.15 -2.65 -5.78
CA ALA A 115 -9.41 -2.19 -7.15
C ALA A 115 -8.12 -2.01 -7.97
N LEU A 116 -7.02 -1.63 -7.34
CA LEU A 116 -5.71 -1.52 -7.99
C LEU A 116 -5.11 -2.89 -8.27
N LEU A 117 -5.22 -3.82 -7.32
CA LEU A 117 -4.67 -5.17 -7.47
C LEU A 117 -5.45 -6.01 -8.48
N ALA A 118 -6.76 -5.78 -8.65
CA ALA A 118 -7.56 -6.46 -9.68
C ALA A 118 -7.23 -6.06 -11.12
N LYS A 119 -6.41 -5.01 -11.33
CA LYS A 119 -6.00 -4.51 -12.65
C LYS A 119 -4.67 -5.10 -13.15
N HIS A 120 -3.95 -5.81 -12.28
CA HIS A 120 -2.67 -6.48 -12.57
C HIS A 120 -2.85 -8.00 -12.53
#